data_AF-A0A2H0SMA2-F1
#
_entry.id   AF-A0A2H0SMA2-F1
#
_cell.length_a   1.000
_cell.length_b   1.000
_cell.length_c   1.000
_cell.angle_alpha   90.00
_cell.angle_beta   90.00
_cell.angle_gamma   90.00
#
_symmetry.space_group_name_H-M   'P 1'
#
loop_
_entity.id
_entity.type
_entity.pdbx_description
1 polymer ?
#
loop_
_entity_poly.entity_id
_entity_poly.type
_entity_poly.pdbx_seq_one_letter_code
_entity_poly.pdbx_strand_id
1 'polypeptide(L)'
;MKRVLFALVLSTFFILVQPVQASEDIPHYTVIINQVRGRECCDIGSLEAFENQQIALQERALPATFSIRYDVLRDPAFVAAIKRYPDFEYAALLEITPSLAAAAEVAYRGTDANWFEAQHVFLVGYSEGERMALIDAYMAEFKEVFGSYPKTTNAWMIDPISLRAHFKTS
;
A
#
# COMPACT_ATOMS: atom_id res chain seq x y z
N MET A 1 21.05 -68.57 13.66
CA MET A 1 20.03 -67.65 14.23
C MET A 1 20.52 -66.22 14.44
N LYS A 2 21.63 -65.95 15.15
CA LYS A 2 22.09 -64.57 15.44
C LYS A 2 22.31 -63.66 14.21
N ARG A 3 22.86 -64.19 13.11
CA ARG A 3 23.10 -63.41 11.86
C ARG A 3 21.81 -63.06 11.10
N VAL A 4 20.81 -63.95 11.15
CA VAL A 4 19.49 -63.73 10.52
C VAL A 4 18.69 -62.70 11.32
N LEU A 5 18.75 -62.78 12.66
CA LEU A 5 18.14 -61.79 13.54
C LEU A 5 18.78 -60.41 13.38
N PHE A 6 20.11 -60.34 13.24
CA PHE A 6 20.82 -59.09 13.00
C PHE A 6 20.46 -58.46 11.64
N ALA A 7 20.35 -59.27 10.58
CA ALA A 7 19.94 -58.81 9.26
C ALA A 7 18.48 -58.31 9.25
N LEU A 8 17.58 -58.97 9.99
CA LEU A 8 16.19 -58.53 10.17
C LEU A 8 16.11 -57.21 10.94
N VAL A 9 16.87 -57.05 12.01
CA VAL A 9 16.92 -55.78 12.77
C VAL A 9 17.48 -54.64 11.90
N LEU A 10 18.53 -54.91 11.13
CA LEU A 10 19.14 -53.91 10.24
C LEU A 10 18.18 -53.51 9.09
N SER A 11 17.43 -54.47 8.52
CA SER A 11 16.45 -54.14 7.47
C SER A 11 15.26 -53.36 8.02
N THR A 12 14.80 -53.64 9.25
CA THR A 12 13.76 -52.81 9.89
C THR A 12 14.23 -51.40 10.21
N PHE A 13 15.52 -51.20 10.50
CA PHE A 13 16.09 -49.86 10.76
C PHE A 13 16.07 -48.99 9.50
N PHE A 14 16.33 -49.56 8.32
CA PHE A 14 16.28 -48.80 7.05
C PHE A 14 14.86 -48.54 6.51
N ILE A 15 13.86 -49.35 6.89
CA ILE A 15 12.46 -49.14 6.50
C ILE A 15 11.81 -48.03 7.36
N LEU A 16 12.29 -47.83 8.60
CA LEU A 16 11.76 -46.82 9.53
C LEU A 16 12.37 -45.41 9.36
N VAL A 17 13.49 -45.28 8.64
CA VAL A 17 14.07 -43.96 8.32
C VAL A 17 13.41 -43.45 7.04
N GLN A 18 12.17 -42.97 7.18
CA GLN A 18 11.57 -42.11 6.16
C GLN A 18 12.35 -40.79 6.16
N PRO A 19 12.75 -40.22 5.00
CA PRO A 19 13.20 -38.85 4.97
C PRO A 19 12.03 -37.98 5.42
N VAL A 20 12.11 -37.42 6.62
CA VAL A 20 11.21 -36.35 7.05
C VAL A 20 11.48 -35.17 6.13
N GLN A 21 10.70 -35.05 5.06
CA GLN A 21 10.60 -33.81 4.31
C GLN A 21 9.80 -32.88 5.22
N ALA A 22 10.49 -32.03 5.98
CA ALA A 22 9.88 -30.88 6.62
C ALA A 22 9.48 -29.92 5.49
N SER A 23 8.29 -30.13 4.91
CA SER A 23 7.58 -29.06 4.21
C SER A 23 7.16 -28.09 5.30
N GLU A 24 7.80 -26.92 5.36
CA GLU A 24 7.29 -25.82 6.17
C GLU A 24 5.96 -25.39 5.53
N ASP A 25 4.83 -25.89 6.05
CA ASP A 25 3.48 -25.45 5.68
C ASP A 25 3.19 -24.04 6.24
N ILE A 26 4.16 -23.13 6.13
CA ILE A 26 3.96 -21.73 6.44
C ILE A 26 3.45 -21.07 5.17
N PRO A 27 2.23 -20.49 5.18
CA PRO A 27 1.71 -19.82 4.00
C PRO A 27 2.63 -18.65 3.63
N HIS A 28 3.08 -18.65 2.38
CA HIS A 28 3.84 -17.55 1.81
C HIS A 28 2.87 -16.49 1.29
N TYR A 29 3.02 -15.26 1.78
CA TYR A 29 2.25 -14.11 1.32
C TYR A 29 3.17 -13.16 0.58
N THR A 30 2.76 -12.75 -0.62
CA THR A 30 3.38 -11.64 -1.34
C THR A 30 2.35 -10.52 -1.42
N VAL A 31 2.74 -9.32 -0.98
CA VAL A 31 1.90 -8.12 -1.06
C VAL A 31 2.54 -7.18 -2.06
N ILE A 32 1.80 -6.83 -3.11
CA ILE A 32 2.24 -5.89 -4.14
C ILE A 32 1.53 -4.57 -3.88
N ILE A 33 2.27 -3.55 -3.45
CA ILE A 33 1.74 -2.20 -3.23
C ILE A 33 2.48 -1.23 -4.16
N ASN A 34 1.73 -0.58 -5.06
CA ASN A 34 2.27 0.42 -5.97
C ASN A 34 1.80 1.81 -5.51
N GLN A 35 2.73 2.77 -5.40
CA GLN A 35 2.38 4.17 -5.13
C GLN A 35 2.02 4.86 -6.44
N VAL A 36 0.88 5.56 -6.44
CA VAL A 36 0.41 6.32 -7.59
C VAL A 36 0.46 7.79 -7.23
N ARG A 37 1.38 8.50 -7.88
CA ARG A 37 1.57 9.96 -7.81
C ARG A 37 0.92 10.60 -9.03
N GLY A 38 0.39 11.81 -8.89
CA GLY A 38 -0.21 12.55 -10.00
C GLY A 38 0.82 13.35 -10.80
N ARG A 39 0.35 14.34 -11.57
CA ARG A 39 1.16 15.15 -12.49
C ARG A 39 1.56 16.53 -11.94
N GLU A 40 1.16 16.82 -10.72
CA GLU A 40 1.44 18.02 -9.93
C GLU A 40 2.92 18.12 -9.53
N CYS A 41 3.25 19.06 -8.63
CA CYS A 41 4.59 19.26 -8.07
C CYS A 41 5.28 17.98 -7.64
N CYS A 42 6.52 18.18 -7.19
CA CYS A 42 7.21 17.19 -6.39
C CYS A 42 7.61 16.01 -7.29
N ASP A 43 7.80 14.79 -6.78
CA ASP A 43 8.08 13.65 -7.67
C ASP A 43 6.83 13.34 -8.53
N ILE A 44 6.95 13.59 -9.83
CA ILE A 44 5.85 13.51 -10.80
C ILE A 44 5.63 12.05 -11.19
N GLY A 45 4.38 11.59 -11.07
CA GLY A 45 3.95 10.31 -11.60
C GLY A 45 3.60 10.36 -13.08
N SER A 46 3.30 9.18 -13.64
CA SER A 46 2.91 9.02 -15.04
C SER A 46 1.62 8.21 -15.14
N LEU A 47 0.61 8.77 -15.83
CA LEU A 47 -0.64 8.07 -16.12
C LEU A 47 -0.38 6.81 -16.95
N GLU A 48 0.51 6.91 -17.94
CA GLU A 48 0.89 5.77 -18.78
C GLU A 48 1.55 4.66 -17.95
N ALA A 49 2.46 5.01 -17.04
CA ALA A 49 3.10 4.02 -16.17
C ALA A 49 2.09 3.36 -15.23
N PHE A 50 1.13 4.12 -14.70
CA PHE A 50 0.03 3.59 -13.88
C PHE A 50 -0.83 2.60 -14.67
N GLU A 51 -1.30 2.97 -15.86
CA GLU A 51 -2.10 2.09 -16.72
C GLU A 51 -1.33 0.83 -17.13
N ASN A 52 -0.05 0.98 -17.50
CA ASN A 52 0.80 -0.15 -17.87
C ASN A 52 1.02 -1.13 -16.70
N GLN A 53 1.13 -0.64 -15.46
CA GLN A 53 1.21 -1.50 -14.28
C GLN A 53 -0.11 -2.25 -14.04
N GLN A 54 -1.26 -1.58 -14.19
CA GLN A 54 -2.57 -2.22 -14.07
C GLN A 54 -2.74 -3.34 -15.11
N ILE A 55 -2.40 -3.06 -16.37
CA ILE A 55 -2.44 -4.05 -17.45
C ILE A 55 -1.55 -5.25 -17.13
N ALA A 56 -0.28 -5.00 -16.79
CA ALA A 56 0.68 -6.06 -16.52
C ALA A 56 0.26 -6.95 -15.33
N LEU A 57 -0.31 -6.38 -14.27
CA LEU A 57 -0.80 -7.13 -13.12
C LEU A 57 -2.06 -7.92 -13.44
N GLN A 58 -2.99 -7.35 -14.20
CA GLN A 58 -4.22 -8.03 -14.61
C GLN A 58 -3.93 -9.23 -15.51
N GLU A 59 -3.05 -9.07 -16.50
CA GLU A 59 -2.62 -10.15 -17.40
C GLU A 59 -2.01 -11.35 -16.66
N ARG A 60 -1.40 -11.11 -15.50
CA ARG A 60 -0.73 -12.12 -14.67
C ARG A 60 -1.63 -12.63 -13.54
N ALA A 61 -2.86 -12.13 -13.43
CA ALA A 61 -3.76 -12.41 -12.32
C ALA A 61 -3.11 -12.19 -10.94
N LEU A 62 -2.26 -11.16 -10.82
CA LEU A 62 -1.59 -10.82 -9.56
C LEU A 62 -2.44 -9.82 -8.78
N PRO A 63 -2.88 -10.16 -7.56
CA PRO A 63 -3.54 -9.19 -6.70
C PRO A 63 -2.55 -8.10 -6.31
N ALA A 64 -3.01 -6.85 -6.37
CA ALA A 64 -2.19 -5.69 -6.04
C ALA A 64 -3.05 -4.58 -5.45
N THR A 65 -2.39 -3.73 -4.67
CA THR A 65 -2.95 -2.54 -4.05
C THR A 65 -2.28 -1.31 -4.66
N PHE A 66 -3.07 -0.39 -5.20
CA PHE A 66 -2.58 0.92 -5.65
C PHE A 66 -2.86 1.95 -4.56
N SER A 67 -1.81 2.48 -3.94
CA SER A 67 -1.90 3.55 -2.94
C SER A 67 -1.91 4.92 -3.64
N ILE A 68 -3.05 5.60 -3.58
CA ILE A 68 -3.38 6.75 -4.42
C ILE A 68 -3.01 8.06 -3.70
N ARG A 69 -2.19 8.94 -4.29
CA ARG A 69 -1.96 10.29 -3.73
C ARG A 69 -3.20 11.17 -3.91
N TYR A 70 -3.40 12.17 -3.06
CA TYR A 70 -4.58 13.04 -3.08
C TYR A 70 -4.86 13.61 -4.48
N ASP A 71 -3.84 14.13 -5.15
CA ASP A 71 -3.96 14.76 -6.46
C ASP A 71 -4.47 13.81 -7.56
N VAL A 72 -4.17 12.52 -7.44
CA VAL A 72 -4.65 11.49 -8.38
C VAL A 72 -6.17 11.35 -8.30
N LEU A 73 -6.76 11.55 -7.12
CA LEU A 73 -8.21 11.57 -6.93
C LEU A 73 -8.85 12.78 -7.62
N ARG A 74 -8.09 13.87 -7.79
CA ARG A 74 -8.52 15.11 -8.43
C ARG A 74 -8.33 15.13 -9.95
N ASP A 75 -7.54 14.21 -10.51
CA ASP A 75 -7.27 14.13 -11.95
C ASP A 75 -8.27 13.19 -12.65
N PRO A 76 -9.17 13.70 -13.51
CA PRO A 76 -10.20 12.88 -14.15
C PRO A 76 -9.64 11.73 -14.99
N ALA A 77 -8.44 11.88 -15.55
CA ALA A 77 -7.84 10.83 -16.38
C ALA A 77 -7.37 9.65 -15.53
N PHE A 78 -6.77 9.92 -14.36
CA PHE A 78 -6.42 8.86 -13.41
C PHE A 78 -7.67 8.21 -12.83
N VAL A 79 -8.69 8.99 -12.47
CA VAL A 79 -9.98 8.43 -11.98
C VAL A 79 -10.62 7.52 -13.04
N ALA A 80 -10.54 7.89 -14.32
CA ALA A 80 -11.00 7.03 -15.41
C ALA A 80 -10.19 5.72 -15.52
N ALA A 81 -8.87 5.77 -15.35
CA ALA A 81 -8.00 4.60 -15.33
C ALA A 81 -8.26 3.69 -14.12
N ILE A 82 -8.50 4.25 -12.94
CA ILE A 82 -8.93 3.53 -11.73
C ILE A 82 -10.24 2.77 -12.00
N LYS A 83 -11.25 3.46 -12.53
CA LYS A 83 -12.58 2.85 -12.81
C LYS A 83 -12.55 1.77 -13.88
N ARG A 84 -11.52 1.73 -14.73
CA ARG A 84 -11.33 0.69 -15.76
C ARG A 84 -10.91 -0.65 -15.17
N TYR A 85 -10.25 -0.66 -14.01
CA TYR A 85 -9.74 -1.87 -13.36
C TYR A 85 -10.22 -2.00 -11.91
N PRO A 86 -11.54 -2.16 -11.67
CA PRO A 86 -12.14 -2.10 -10.34
C PRO A 86 -11.76 -3.27 -9.41
N ASP A 87 -11.17 -4.35 -9.95
CA ASP A 87 -10.83 -5.55 -9.19
C ASP A 87 -9.56 -5.40 -8.35
N PHE A 88 -8.74 -4.36 -8.60
CA PHE A 88 -7.61 -4.02 -7.73
C PHE A 88 -8.07 -3.35 -6.44
N GLU A 89 -7.26 -3.47 -5.39
CA GLU A 89 -7.47 -2.65 -4.21
C GLU A 89 -6.91 -1.24 -4.45
N TYR A 90 -7.71 -0.22 -4.15
CA TYR A 90 -7.26 1.16 -4.13
C TYR A 90 -7.18 1.64 -2.68
N ALA A 91 -5.96 1.96 -2.24
CA ALA A 91 -5.63 2.39 -0.89
C ALA A 91 -5.34 3.89 -0.86
N ALA A 92 -5.37 4.48 0.33
CA ALA A 92 -4.91 5.86 0.50
C ALA A 92 -3.38 5.94 0.56
N LEU A 93 -2.80 7.00 0.00
CA LEU A 93 -1.41 7.41 0.25
C LEU A 93 -1.42 8.78 0.94
N LEU A 94 -1.11 8.80 2.24
CA LEU A 94 -1.03 10.03 3.05
C LEU A 94 0.31 10.73 2.83
N GLU A 95 0.41 11.37 1.67
CA GLU A 95 1.54 12.20 1.25
C GLU A 95 1.04 13.63 1.03
N ILE A 96 1.65 14.61 1.72
CA ILE A 96 1.14 15.98 1.73
C ILE A 96 1.73 16.73 0.54
N THR A 97 0.83 17.25 -0.29
CA THR A 97 1.12 18.10 -1.44
C THR A 97 0.53 19.50 -1.22
N PRO A 98 0.94 20.51 -2.01
CA PRO A 98 0.30 21.83 -1.97
C PRO A 98 -1.21 21.79 -2.18
N SER A 99 -1.72 20.87 -3.01
CA SER A 99 -3.15 20.75 -3.30
C SER A 99 -3.93 20.16 -2.11
N LEU A 100 -3.39 19.13 -1.44
CA LEU A 100 -4.00 18.57 -0.23
C LEU A 100 -4.01 19.60 0.90
N ALA A 101 -2.88 20.29 1.09
CA ALA A 101 -2.77 21.36 2.08
C ALA A 101 -3.78 22.49 1.80
N ALA A 102 -3.91 22.92 0.54
CA ALA A 102 -4.89 23.92 0.15
C ALA A 102 -6.33 23.47 0.39
N ALA A 103 -6.66 22.21 0.06
CA ALA A 103 -7.99 21.64 0.30
C ALA A 103 -8.33 21.51 1.79
N ALA A 104 -7.32 21.34 2.64
CA ALA A 104 -7.44 21.28 4.09
C ALA A 104 -7.36 22.66 4.77
N GLU A 105 -7.20 23.75 4.01
CA GLU A 105 -6.92 25.09 4.55
C GLU A 105 -5.69 25.14 5.48
N VAL A 106 -4.70 24.30 5.19
CA VAL A 106 -3.43 24.19 5.91
C VAL A 106 -2.31 24.84 5.09
N ALA A 107 -1.42 25.58 5.75
CA ALA A 107 -0.26 26.16 5.08
C ALA A 107 0.74 25.07 4.68
N TYR A 108 0.97 24.90 3.37
CA TYR A 108 2.07 24.08 2.86
C TYR A 108 3.40 24.80 3.07
N ARG A 109 4.38 24.11 3.64
CA ARG A 109 5.67 24.70 4.04
C ARG A 109 6.85 24.29 3.16
N GLY A 110 6.62 23.38 2.21
CA GLY A 110 7.65 22.91 1.29
C GLY A 110 7.79 23.79 0.04
N THR A 111 8.89 23.57 -0.68
CA THR A 111 9.21 24.16 -1.97
C THR A 111 9.62 23.05 -2.94
N ASP A 112 9.75 23.34 -4.23
CA ASP A 112 10.22 22.35 -5.22
C ASP A 112 11.61 21.78 -4.88
N ALA A 113 12.44 22.52 -4.12
CA ALA A 113 13.78 22.07 -3.73
C ALA A 113 13.81 21.17 -2.49
N ASN A 114 12.78 21.21 -1.65
CA ASN A 114 12.80 20.53 -0.35
C ASN A 114 11.49 19.83 0.03
N TRP A 115 10.54 19.71 -0.89
CA TRP A 115 9.24 19.09 -0.65
C TRP A 115 9.36 17.72 0.02
N PHE A 116 10.40 16.94 -0.31
CA PHE A 116 10.64 15.58 0.18
C PHE A 116 11.05 15.51 1.66
N GLU A 117 11.39 16.63 2.30
CA GLU A 117 11.73 16.65 3.72
C GLU A 117 10.52 16.27 4.56
N ALA A 118 10.73 15.41 5.57
CA ALA A 118 9.65 14.83 6.38
C ALA A 118 8.67 15.86 6.97
N GLN A 119 9.16 17.06 7.29
CA GLN A 119 8.36 18.16 7.83
C GLN A 119 7.37 18.78 6.84
N HIS A 120 7.51 18.49 5.55
CA HIS A 120 6.67 19.02 4.46
C HIS A 120 5.78 17.95 3.85
N VAL A 121 6.32 16.75 3.63
CA VAL A 121 5.64 15.65 2.92
C VAL A 121 4.85 14.70 3.84
N PHE A 122 5.11 14.69 5.16
CA PHE A 122 4.43 13.79 6.10
C PHE A 122 3.64 14.54 7.17
N LEU A 123 2.58 13.90 7.68
CA LEU A 123 1.70 14.45 8.72
C LEU A 123 2.45 14.89 9.98
N VAL A 124 3.53 14.19 10.34
CA VAL A 124 4.33 14.50 11.53
C VAL A 124 4.91 15.92 11.53
N GLY A 125 5.09 16.53 10.35
CA GLY A 125 5.56 17.91 10.19
C GLY A 125 4.52 18.98 10.53
N TYR A 126 3.26 18.59 10.70
CA TYR A 126 2.13 19.47 10.95
C TYR A 126 1.67 19.36 12.41
N SER A 127 0.99 20.39 12.92
CA SER A 127 0.32 20.34 14.23
C SER A 127 -0.83 19.33 14.23
N GLU A 128 -1.28 18.87 15.40
CA GLU A 128 -2.38 17.89 15.49
C GLU A 128 -3.66 18.35 14.78
N GLY A 129 -4.02 19.63 14.89
CA GLY A 129 -5.19 20.18 14.20
C GLY A 129 -5.05 20.17 12.68
N GLU A 130 -3.88 20.55 12.18
CA GLU A 130 -3.57 20.50 10.74
C GLU A 130 -3.57 19.05 10.22
N ARG A 131 -3.04 18.09 11.00
CA ARG A 131 -3.07 16.66 10.64
C ARG A 131 -4.49 16.17 10.44
N MET A 132 -5.40 16.51 11.36
CA MET A 132 -6.80 16.12 11.25
C MET A 132 -7.46 16.74 10.02
N ALA A 133 -7.25 18.03 9.77
CA ALA A 133 -7.79 18.71 8.58
C ALA A 133 -7.27 18.09 7.26
N LEU A 134 -5.97 17.76 7.20
CA LEU A 134 -5.37 17.08 6.04
C LEU A 134 -5.97 15.69 5.83
N ILE A 135 -6.15 14.90 6.89
CA ILE A 135 -6.78 13.57 6.80
C ILE A 135 -8.23 13.70 6.35
N ASP A 136 -9.01 14.60 6.95
CA ASP A 136 -10.43 14.77 6.63
C ASP A 136 -10.63 15.21 5.17
N ALA A 137 -9.83 16.17 4.69
CA ALA A 137 -9.85 16.61 3.29
C ALA A 137 -9.51 15.48 2.32
N TYR A 138 -8.46 14.71 2.64
CA TYR A 138 -8.08 13.54 1.84
C TYR A 138 -9.22 12.51 1.79
N MET A 139 -9.76 12.14 2.96
CA MET A 139 -10.77 11.09 3.08
C MET A 139 -12.09 11.48 2.43
N ALA A 140 -12.45 12.77 2.46
CA ALA A 140 -13.61 13.30 1.76
C ALA A 140 -13.48 13.10 0.25
N GLU A 141 -12.36 13.47 -0.35
CA GLU A 141 -12.12 13.29 -1.79
C GLU A 141 -12.06 11.80 -2.17
N PHE A 142 -11.43 10.97 -1.34
CA PHE A 142 -11.40 9.53 -1.57
C PHE A 142 -12.82 8.95 -1.59
N LYS A 143 -13.66 9.31 -0.61
CA LYS A 143 -15.05 8.86 -0.56
C LYS A 143 -15.88 9.37 -1.74
N GLU A 144 -15.61 10.57 -2.25
CA GLU A 144 -16.28 11.09 -3.44
C GLU A 144 -15.96 10.23 -4.68
N VAL A 145 -14.69 9.82 -4.85
CA VAL A 145 -14.26 9.00 -6.00
C VAL A 145 -14.75 7.55 -5.91
N PHE A 146 -14.67 6.95 -4.73
CA PHE A 146 -14.90 5.51 -4.52
C PHE A 146 -16.25 5.16 -3.88
N GLY A 147 -16.98 6.13 -3.33
CA GLY A 147 -18.22 5.93 -2.58
C GLY A 147 -18.03 5.39 -1.15
N SER A 148 -16.80 5.06 -0.77
CA SER A 148 -16.43 4.55 0.56
C SER A 148 -15.04 5.04 0.97
N TYR A 149 -14.74 4.95 2.25
CA TYR A 149 -13.38 5.20 2.76
C TYR A 149 -12.42 4.05 2.42
N PRO A 150 -11.10 4.31 2.35
CA PRO A 150 -10.11 3.30 2.02
C PRO A 150 -9.99 2.28 3.15
N LYS A 151 -9.92 0.99 2.81
CA LYS A 151 -9.65 -0.09 3.78
C LYS A 151 -8.20 -0.10 4.25
N THR A 152 -7.30 0.28 3.36
CA THR A 152 -5.85 0.29 3.57
C THR A 152 -5.32 1.71 3.37
N THR A 153 -4.41 2.12 4.24
CA THR A 153 -3.70 3.41 4.12
C THR A 153 -2.20 3.16 4.18
N ASN A 154 -1.48 3.77 3.24
CA ASN A 154 -0.04 3.78 3.16
C ASN A 154 0.50 5.15 3.55
N ALA A 155 1.57 5.17 4.33
CA ALA A 155 2.31 6.36 4.69
C ALA A 155 3.76 5.97 4.97
N TRP A 156 4.72 6.77 4.52
CA TRP A 156 6.13 6.57 4.86
C TRP A 156 6.40 6.77 6.34
N MET A 157 5.68 7.71 6.97
CA MET A 157 5.74 7.98 8.39
C MET A 157 4.35 8.37 8.90
N ILE A 158 3.90 7.73 9.97
CA ILE A 158 2.63 8.00 10.61
C ILE A 158 2.79 8.04 12.13
N ASP A 159 2.26 9.08 12.77
CA ASP A 159 2.23 9.18 14.22
C ASP A 159 0.96 8.55 14.82
N PRO A 160 0.93 8.23 16.13
CA PRO A 160 -0.21 7.56 16.75
C PRO A 160 -1.53 8.33 16.67
N ILE A 161 -1.49 9.67 16.59
CA ILE A 161 -2.71 10.50 16.54
C ILE A 161 -3.32 10.39 15.15
N SER A 162 -2.50 10.55 14.11
CA SER A 162 -2.91 10.36 12.71
C SER A 162 -3.39 8.93 12.45
N LEU A 163 -2.71 7.92 13.00
CA LEU A 163 -3.12 6.52 12.88
C LEU A 163 -4.50 6.29 13.52
N ARG A 164 -4.76 6.86 14.70
CA ARG A 164 -6.07 6.76 15.36
C ARG A 164 -7.17 7.46 14.55
N ALA A 165 -6.87 8.60 13.94
CA ALA A 165 -7.82 9.35 13.13
C ALA A 165 -8.32 8.53 11.94
N HIS A 166 -7.41 7.85 11.23
CA HIS A 166 -7.75 6.95 10.14
C HIS A 166 -8.80 5.90 10.56
N PHE A 167 -8.63 5.27 11.73
CA PHE A 167 -9.60 4.25 12.22
C PHE A 167 -10.98 4.81 12.59
N LYS A 168 -11.13 6.13 12.74
CA LYS A 168 -12.47 6.74 12.95
C LYS A 168 -13.20 6.97 11.64
N THR A 169 -12.47 7.12 10.55
CA THR A 169 -13.02 7.39 9.22
C THR A 169 -13.26 6.12 8.42
N SER A 170 -12.59 5.00 8.75
CA SER A 170 -12.74 3.71 8.03
C SER A 170 -13.98 2.89 8.41
#